data_AF-A0AAE0WSL7-F1
#
_entry.id   AF-A0AAE0WSL7-F1
#
_cell.length_a   1.000
_cell.length_b   1.000
_cell.length_c   1.000
_cell.angle_alpha   90.00
_cell.angle_beta   90.00
_cell.angle_gamma   90.00
#
_symmetry.space_group_name_H-M   'P 1'
#
loop_
_entity.id
_entity.type
_entity.pdbx_description
1 polymer ?
#
loop_
_entity_poly.entity_id
_entity_poly.type
_entity_poly.pdbx_seq_one_letter_code
_entity_poly.pdbx_strand_id
1 'polypeptide(L)'
;MAAGGQQSYVDYDAFTAPTFSPTAYANQLVLQTNNPTDTPLDLSTPLSRVLFDVQEVDTHIDTLTTQNALPIITHTSERAEASQRILDEVESQVNGLQESYRRLEREVQERYEAAEQVRLAAERMVRTLRLGRSVQRAVQMGRQVEGLMEGMQKGGCGNMVPAANALLGLRQLFNTTGKGEEGDGLGRVQVVSTLRNEIVAPAERGLLARAQQVEASKLELEPDHLMHRRKT
;
A
#
# COMPACT_ATOMS: atom_id res chain seq x y z
N MET A 1 -27.76 37.96 41.49
CA MET A 1 -28.83 38.54 42.33
C MET A 1 -29.59 37.37 42.93
N ALA A 2 -29.61 37.29 44.26
CA ALA A 2 -30.22 36.18 44.99
C ALA A 2 -31.75 36.26 44.84
N ALA A 3 -32.32 35.38 44.02
CA ALA A 3 -33.75 35.14 43.98
C ALA A 3 -34.12 34.44 45.30
N GLY A 4 -34.91 35.11 46.14
CA GLY A 4 -35.43 34.53 47.37
C GLY A 4 -36.21 33.27 47.02
N GLY A 5 -35.75 32.13 47.53
CA GLY A 5 -36.47 30.88 47.41
C GLY A 5 -37.83 31.05 48.05
N GLN A 6 -38.87 31.12 47.22
CA GLN A 6 -40.22 30.79 47.67
C GLN A 6 -40.10 29.36 48.21
N GLN A 7 -40.24 29.20 49.53
CA GLN A 7 -40.39 27.87 50.12
C GLN A 7 -41.68 27.28 49.56
N SER A 8 -41.57 26.60 48.43
CA SER A 8 -42.66 25.79 47.91
C SER A 8 -42.85 24.63 48.85
N TYR A 9 -44.12 24.31 49.07
CA TYR A 9 -44.52 23.21 49.91
C TYR A 9 -44.22 21.85 49.25
N VAL A 10 -43.98 21.86 47.95
CA VAL A 10 -43.63 20.71 47.14
C VAL A 10 -42.11 20.56 47.09
N ASP A 11 -41.64 19.35 47.38
CA ASP A 11 -40.23 18.97 47.23
C ASP A 11 -39.94 18.65 45.75
N TYR A 12 -39.67 19.68 44.96
CA TYR A 12 -39.35 19.54 43.53
C TYR A 12 -38.06 18.76 43.27
N ASP A 13 -37.12 18.75 44.21
CA ASP A 13 -35.85 18.02 44.09
C ASP A 13 -36.10 16.50 44.14
N ALA A 14 -37.05 16.07 44.98
CA ALA A 14 -37.49 14.67 45.02
C ALA A 14 -38.17 14.22 43.71
N PHE A 15 -38.91 15.11 43.03
CA PHE A 15 -39.62 14.81 41.79
C PHE A 15 -38.75 14.86 40.53
N THR A 16 -37.70 15.67 40.54
CA THR A 16 -36.76 15.80 39.41
C THR A 16 -35.57 14.85 39.51
N ALA A 17 -35.43 14.13 40.63
CA ALA A 17 -34.38 13.13 40.83
C ALA A 17 -34.47 11.98 39.79
N PRO A 18 -33.34 11.52 39.24
CA PRO A 18 -33.31 10.45 38.24
C PRO A 18 -33.78 9.09 38.78
N THR A 19 -33.92 8.95 40.10
CA THR A 19 -34.40 7.74 40.79
C THR A 19 -35.87 7.83 41.19
N PHE A 20 -36.57 8.92 40.84
CA PHE A 20 -37.97 9.09 41.20
C PHE A 20 -38.83 7.98 40.58
N SER A 21 -39.63 7.32 41.40
CA SER A 21 -40.57 6.28 40.99
C SER A 21 -41.97 6.64 41.46
N PRO A 22 -42.93 6.87 40.53
CA PRO A 22 -44.30 7.24 40.87
C PRO A 22 -44.99 6.20 41.75
N THR A 23 -44.71 4.92 41.54
CA THR A 23 -45.32 3.82 42.28
C THR A 23 -44.75 3.71 43.70
N ALA A 24 -43.45 3.91 43.87
CA ALA A 24 -42.82 3.95 45.20
C ALA A 24 -43.31 5.15 46.01
N TYR A 25 -43.43 6.32 45.37
CA TYR A 25 -43.97 7.53 45.99
C TYR A 25 -45.44 7.35 46.40
N ALA A 26 -46.29 6.81 45.53
CA ALA A 26 -47.69 6.54 45.85
C ALA A 26 -47.83 5.56 47.02
N ASN A 27 -47.03 4.49 47.04
CA ASN A 27 -47.00 3.54 48.16
C ASN A 27 -46.55 4.21 49.47
N GLN A 28 -45.50 5.03 49.42
CA GLN A 28 -45.03 5.78 50.58
C GLN A 28 -46.11 6.73 51.10
N LEU A 29 -46.84 7.41 50.22
CA LEU A 29 -47.91 8.33 50.60
C LEU A 29 -49.11 7.62 51.24
N VAL A 30 -49.50 6.45 50.73
CA VAL A 30 -50.56 5.61 51.33
C VAL A 30 -50.14 5.12 52.72
N LEU A 31 -48.89 4.68 52.88
CA LEU A 31 -48.33 4.23 54.17
C LEU A 31 -48.18 5.38 55.18
N GLN A 32 -47.95 6.62 54.72
CA GLN A 32 -47.84 7.80 55.58
C GLN A 32 -49.21 8.32 56.04
N THR A 33 -50.27 8.10 55.25
CA THR A 33 -51.62 8.62 55.54
C THR A 33 -52.50 7.65 56.31
N ASN A 34 -52.19 6.35 56.29
CA ASN A 34 -53.01 5.30 56.91
C ASN A 34 -52.27 4.60 58.07
N ASN A 35 -52.98 4.27 59.14
CA ASN A 35 -52.46 3.38 60.18
C ASN A 35 -52.70 1.90 59.82
N PRO A 36 -51.83 0.97 60.26
CA PRO A 36 -51.97 -0.46 59.95
C PRO A 36 -53.22 -1.12 60.54
N THR A 37 -53.96 -0.41 61.40
CA THR A 37 -55.21 -0.85 62.03
C THR A 37 -56.46 -0.22 61.43
N ASP A 38 -56.33 0.69 60.46
CA ASP A 38 -57.49 1.30 59.80
C ASP A 38 -58.13 0.33 58.80
N THR A 39 -59.38 -0.03 59.06
CA THR A 39 -60.24 -0.79 58.14
C THR A 39 -61.59 -0.08 58.03
N PRO A 40 -62.01 0.43 56.85
CA PRO A 40 -61.34 0.34 55.54
C PRO A 40 -60.20 1.36 55.35
N LEU A 41 -59.27 1.03 54.45
CA LEU A 41 -58.15 1.88 54.02
C LEU A 41 -58.65 3.18 53.38
N ASP A 42 -58.17 4.33 53.85
CA ASP A 42 -58.54 5.63 53.29
C ASP A 42 -57.60 6.02 52.13
N LEU A 43 -58.17 6.02 50.92
CA LEU A 43 -57.48 6.47 49.71
C LEU A 43 -57.83 7.92 49.34
N SER A 44 -58.82 8.53 49.99
CA SER A 44 -59.28 9.87 49.65
C SER A 44 -58.24 10.92 50.06
N THR A 45 -57.69 10.80 51.26
CA THR A 45 -56.65 11.69 51.79
C THR A 45 -55.36 11.72 50.94
N PRO A 46 -54.71 10.57 50.62
CA PRO A 46 -53.52 10.58 49.76
C PRO A 46 -53.81 11.05 48.33
N LEU A 47 -55.00 10.75 47.79
CA LEU A 47 -55.39 11.21 46.45
C LEU A 47 -55.62 12.72 46.40
N SER A 48 -56.34 13.28 47.37
CA SER A 48 -56.51 14.73 47.49
C SER A 48 -55.16 15.44 47.60
N ARG A 49 -54.21 14.84 48.34
CA ARG A 49 -52.86 15.37 48.45
C ARG A 49 -52.14 15.47 47.10
N VAL A 50 -52.09 14.38 46.33
CA VAL A 50 -51.44 14.38 45.01
C VAL A 50 -52.10 15.38 44.06
N LEU A 51 -53.43 15.50 44.10
CA LEU A 51 -54.15 16.48 43.28
C LEU A 51 -53.77 17.92 43.62
N PHE A 52 -53.60 18.25 44.89
CA PHE A 52 -53.10 19.56 45.30
C PHE A 52 -51.67 19.79 44.82
N ASP A 53 -50.78 18.79 44.96
CA ASP A 53 -49.40 18.89 44.49
C ASP A 53 -49.34 19.11 42.96
N VAL A 54 -50.16 18.42 42.17
CA VAL A 54 -50.25 18.61 40.71
C VAL A 54 -50.76 20.00 40.35
N GLN A 55 -51.81 20.47 41.02
CA GLN A 55 -52.34 21.82 40.79
C GLN A 55 -51.31 22.91 41.11
N GLU A 56 -50.51 22.72 42.16
CA GLU A 56 -49.42 23.63 42.51
C GLU A 56 -48.32 23.64 41.44
N VAL A 57 -47.91 22.46 40.95
CA VAL A 57 -46.94 22.32 39.84
C VAL A 57 -47.45 23.03 38.59
N ASP A 58 -48.69 22.79 38.16
CA ASP A 58 -49.28 23.40 36.97
C ASP A 58 -49.33 24.92 37.10
N THR A 59 -49.81 25.42 38.23
CA THR A 59 -49.86 26.87 38.49
C THR A 59 -48.47 27.50 38.49
N HIS A 60 -47.47 26.78 39.02
CA HIS A 60 -46.09 27.24 39.04
C HIS A 60 -45.49 27.26 37.62
N ILE A 61 -45.69 26.22 36.82
CA ILE A 61 -45.26 26.16 35.42
C ILE A 61 -45.92 27.29 34.61
N ASP A 62 -47.22 27.51 34.75
CA ASP A 62 -47.94 28.58 34.06
C ASP A 62 -47.41 29.96 34.45
N THR A 63 -47.15 30.17 35.74
CA THR A 63 -46.60 31.42 36.25
C THR A 63 -45.20 31.67 35.70
N LEU A 64 -44.31 30.68 35.77
CA LEU A 64 -42.94 30.79 35.26
C LEU A 64 -42.91 30.97 33.75
N THR A 65 -43.73 30.23 33.01
CA THR A 65 -43.80 30.29 31.55
C THR A 65 -44.37 31.63 31.11
N THR A 66 -45.39 32.15 31.78
CA THR A 66 -45.97 33.46 31.45
C THR A 66 -45.01 34.60 31.78
N GLN A 67 -44.36 34.55 32.95
CA GLN A 67 -43.39 35.58 33.37
C GLN A 67 -42.12 35.59 32.50
N ASN A 68 -41.68 34.42 32.04
CA ASN A 68 -40.44 34.26 31.27
C ASN A 68 -40.67 33.89 29.80
N ALA A 69 -41.88 34.10 29.27
CA ALA A 69 -42.24 33.71 27.90
C ALA A 69 -41.28 34.30 26.86
N LEU A 70 -40.98 35.60 26.99
CA LEU A 70 -40.05 36.29 26.10
C LEU A 70 -38.63 35.71 26.16
N PRO A 71 -37.98 35.59 27.34
CA PRO A 71 -36.68 34.92 27.48
C PRO A 71 -36.60 33.51 26.86
N ILE A 72 -37.64 32.69 27.06
CA ILE A 72 -37.67 31.31 26.54
C ILE A 72 -37.69 31.32 25.01
N ILE A 73 -38.52 32.17 24.41
CA ILE A 73 -38.63 32.30 22.96
C ILE A 73 -37.33 32.86 22.38
N THR A 74 -36.76 33.91 22.98
CA THR A 74 -35.51 34.52 22.48
C THR A 74 -34.36 33.52 22.55
N HIS A 75 -34.20 32.81 23.67
CA HIS A 75 -33.14 31.83 23.80
C HIS A 75 -33.30 30.66 22.81
N THR A 76 -34.53 30.22 22.57
CA THR A 76 -34.80 29.15 21.58
C THR A 76 -34.52 29.63 20.15
N SER A 77 -34.90 30.88 19.81
CA SER A 77 -34.61 31.50 18.51
C SER A 77 -33.12 31.67 18.30
N GLU A 78 -32.40 32.24 19.27
CA GLU A 78 -30.95 32.44 19.21
C GLU A 78 -30.20 31.12 19.07
N ARG A 79 -30.65 30.07 19.78
CA ARG A 79 -30.08 28.73 19.66
C ARG A 79 -30.32 28.13 18.27
N ALA A 80 -31.51 28.31 17.70
CA ALA A 80 -31.83 27.85 16.35
C ALA A 80 -30.98 28.58 15.31
N GLU A 81 -30.87 29.91 15.40
CA GLU A 81 -30.03 30.71 14.50
C GLU A 81 -28.55 30.38 14.62
N ALA A 82 -28.03 30.21 15.85
CA ALA A 82 -26.64 29.83 16.05
C ALA A 82 -26.35 28.45 15.45
N SER A 83 -27.27 27.50 15.62
CA SER A 83 -27.15 26.16 15.02
C SER A 83 -27.15 26.24 13.49
N GLN A 84 -28.03 27.07 12.91
CA GLN A 84 -28.07 27.28 11.45
C GLN A 84 -26.75 27.85 10.93
N ARG A 85 -26.22 28.91 11.57
CA ARG A 85 -24.94 29.52 11.16
C ARG A 85 -23.78 28.53 11.22
N ILE A 86 -23.76 27.67 12.23
CA ILE A 86 -22.74 26.63 12.37
C ILE A 86 -22.88 25.61 11.22
N LEU A 87 -24.10 25.18 10.90
CA LEU A 87 -24.35 24.25 9.80
C LEU A 87 -23.93 24.84 8.45
N ASP A 88 -24.29 26.09 8.18
CA ASP A 88 -23.94 26.78 6.93
C ASP A 88 -22.41 26.88 6.74
N GLU A 89 -21.67 27.21 7.81
CA GLU A 89 -20.21 27.28 7.78
C GLU A 89 -19.58 25.90 7.57
N VAL A 90 -20.07 24.88 8.28
CA VAL A 90 -19.58 23.51 8.13
C VAL A 90 -19.86 22.99 6.71
N GLU A 91 -21.02 23.27 6.15
CA GLU A 91 -21.37 22.90 4.77
C GLU A 91 -20.44 23.58 3.75
N SER A 92 -20.17 24.88 3.94
CA SER A 92 -19.19 25.61 3.12
C SER A 92 -17.79 24.98 3.17
N GLN A 93 -17.31 24.63 4.37
CA GLN A 93 -16.01 23.98 4.53
C GLN A 93 -15.96 22.58 3.91
N VAL A 94 -17.03 21.78 4.06
CA VAL A 94 -17.14 20.45 3.46
C VAL A 94 -17.12 20.55 1.94
N ASN A 95 -17.86 21.50 1.37
CA ASN A 95 -17.87 21.77 -0.07
C ASN A 95 -16.48 22.21 -0.58
N GLY A 96 -15.80 23.09 0.16
CA GLY A 96 -14.43 23.49 -0.15
C GLY A 96 -13.44 22.32 -0.12
N LEU A 97 -13.55 21.43 0.87
CA LEU A 97 -12.73 20.23 0.98
C LEU A 97 -13.00 19.27 -0.18
N GLN A 98 -14.28 19.05 -0.52
CA GLN A 98 -14.68 18.16 -1.61
C GLN A 98 -14.13 18.65 -2.96
N GLU A 99 -14.18 19.95 -3.23
CA GLU A 99 -13.62 20.52 -4.46
C GLU A 99 -12.09 20.42 -4.49
N SER A 100 -11.43 20.69 -3.36
CA SER A 100 -9.98 20.51 -3.25
C SER A 100 -9.55 19.07 -3.48
N TYR A 101 -10.36 18.11 -3.01
CA TYR A 101 -10.11 16.67 -3.20
C TYR A 101 -10.28 16.26 -4.65
N ARG A 102 -11.37 16.69 -5.31
CA ARG A 102 -11.58 16.44 -6.76
C ARG A 102 -10.45 17.02 -7.60
N ARG A 103 -9.97 18.22 -7.23
CA ARG A 103 -8.83 18.84 -7.90
C ARG A 103 -7.57 18.02 -7.70
N LEU A 104 -7.31 17.55 -6.48
CA LEU A 104 -6.15 16.70 -6.18
C LEU A 104 -6.22 15.36 -6.93
N GLU A 105 -7.38 14.72 -6.95
CA GLU A 105 -7.63 13.48 -7.68
C GLU A 105 -7.28 13.66 -9.17
N ARG A 106 -7.79 14.71 -9.80
CA ARG A 106 -7.49 15.00 -11.20
C ARG A 106 -6.02 15.37 -11.44
N GLU A 107 -5.43 16.20 -10.61
CA GLU A 107 -4.06 16.68 -10.82
C GLU A 107 -3.00 15.62 -10.48
N VAL A 108 -3.26 14.73 -9.53
CA VAL A 108 -2.27 13.77 -9.01
C VAL A 108 -2.56 12.36 -9.48
N GLN A 109 -3.78 11.86 -9.33
CA GLN A 109 -4.07 10.46 -9.64
C GLN A 109 -3.94 10.17 -11.13
N GLU A 110 -4.59 10.97 -11.97
CA GLU A 110 -4.51 10.78 -13.43
C GLU A 110 -3.07 10.91 -13.94
N ARG A 111 -2.31 11.87 -13.40
CA ARG A 111 -0.89 12.06 -13.77
C ARG A 111 0.00 10.93 -13.28
N TYR A 112 -0.25 10.41 -12.09
CA TYR A 112 0.48 9.27 -11.54
C TYR A 112 0.23 8.02 -12.37
N GLU A 113 -1.02 7.73 -12.72
CA GLU A 113 -1.37 6.58 -13.57
C GLU A 113 -0.69 6.67 -14.95
N ALA A 114 -0.68 7.84 -15.57
CA ALA A 114 0.04 8.07 -16.82
C ALA A 114 1.56 7.89 -16.66
N ALA A 115 2.14 8.43 -15.59
CA ALA A 115 3.56 8.29 -15.28
C ALA A 115 3.94 6.82 -15.02
N GLU A 116 3.06 6.05 -14.41
CA GLU A 116 3.25 4.63 -14.12
C GLU A 116 3.33 3.80 -15.40
N GLN A 117 2.44 4.09 -16.36
CA GLN A 117 2.49 3.46 -17.68
C GLN A 117 3.80 3.76 -18.40
N VAL A 118 4.26 5.02 -18.36
CA VAL A 118 5.55 5.42 -18.95
C VAL A 118 6.71 4.74 -18.23
N ARG A 119 6.69 4.65 -16.90
CA ARG A 119 7.72 3.96 -16.11
C ARG A 119 7.80 2.49 -16.49
N LEU A 120 6.66 1.80 -16.59
CA LEU A 120 6.59 0.40 -16.99
C LEU A 120 7.10 0.20 -18.42
N ALA A 121 6.74 1.10 -19.34
CA ALA A 121 7.25 1.08 -20.71
C ALA A 121 8.77 1.29 -20.75
N ALA A 122 9.29 2.29 -20.03
CA ALA A 122 10.71 2.57 -19.94
C ALA A 122 11.50 1.41 -19.31
N GLU A 123 10.98 0.77 -18.27
CA GLU A 123 11.60 -0.39 -17.65
C GLU A 123 11.68 -1.57 -18.63
N ARG A 124 10.60 -1.85 -19.36
CA ARG A 124 10.58 -2.86 -20.43
C ARG A 124 11.59 -2.53 -21.52
N MET A 125 11.65 -1.27 -21.96
CA MET A 125 12.61 -0.81 -22.97
C MET A 125 14.07 -0.95 -22.50
N VAL A 126 14.37 -0.65 -21.25
CA VAL A 126 15.73 -0.82 -20.70
C VAL A 126 16.09 -2.31 -20.63
N ARG A 127 15.16 -3.16 -20.20
CA ARG A 127 15.36 -4.63 -20.19
C ARG A 127 15.61 -5.16 -21.60
N THR A 128 14.83 -4.73 -22.60
CA THR A 128 15.04 -5.15 -23.99
C THR A 128 16.33 -4.60 -24.58
N LEU A 129 16.73 -3.36 -24.28
CA LEU A 129 18.00 -2.78 -24.72
C LEU A 129 19.21 -3.50 -24.12
N ARG A 130 19.16 -3.86 -22.84
CA ARG A 130 20.23 -4.64 -22.19
C ARG A 130 20.39 -6.00 -22.86
N LEU A 131 19.28 -6.71 -23.09
CA LEU A 131 19.27 -7.97 -23.80
C LEU A 131 19.74 -7.81 -25.26
N GLY A 132 19.30 -6.77 -25.96
CA GLY A 132 19.73 -6.49 -27.33
C GLY A 132 21.23 -6.24 -27.44
N ARG A 133 21.82 -5.50 -26.48
CA ARG A 133 23.27 -5.26 -26.42
C ARG A 133 24.07 -6.51 -26.12
N SER A 134 23.59 -7.39 -25.24
CA SER A 134 24.27 -8.66 -24.97
C SER A 134 24.21 -9.60 -26.17
N VAL A 135 23.05 -9.70 -26.84
CA VAL A 135 22.90 -10.44 -28.11
C VAL A 135 23.81 -9.88 -29.21
N GLN A 136 23.85 -8.55 -29.38
CA GLN A 136 24.72 -7.91 -30.36
C GLN A 136 26.19 -8.25 -30.13
N ARG A 137 26.66 -8.19 -28.89
CA ARG A 137 28.03 -8.59 -28.54
C ARG A 137 28.27 -10.08 -28.83
N ALA A 138 27.37 -10.96 -28.41
CA ALA A 138 27.50 -12.40 -28.67
C ALA A 138 27.61 -12.70 -30.17
N VAL A 139 26.78 -12.06 -31.01
CA VAL A 139 26.84 -12.20 -32.47
C VAL A 139 28.14 -11.61 -33.05
N GLN A 140 28.59 -10.45 -32.57
CA GLN A 140 29.83 -9.83 -33.04
C GLN A 140 31.05 -10.71 -32.71
N MET A 141 31.13 -11.29 -31.52
CA MET A 141 32.18 -12.24 -31.17
C MET A 141 32.06 -13.56 -31.93
N GLY A 142 30.84 -14.04 -32.21
CA GLY A 142 30.63 -15.20 -33.09
C GLY A 142 31.24 -14.97 -34.48
N ARG A 143 30.99 -13.81 -35.08
CA ARG A 143 31.60 -13.42 -36.37
C ARG A 143 33.12 -13.32 -36.32
N GLN A 144 33.68 -12.83 -35.21
CA GLN A 144 35.13 -12.80 -35.02
C GLN A 144 35.71 -14.22 -34.97
N VAL A 145 35.05 -15.14 -34.26
CA VAL A 145 35.45 -16.55 -34.21
C VAL A 145 35.39 -17.18 -35.60
N GLU A 146 34.31 -16.99 -36.35
CA GLU A 146 34.21 -17.49 -37.73
C GLU A 146 35.37 -17.00 -38.61
N GLY A 147 35.64 -15.68 -38.62
CA GLY A 147 36.73 -15.12 -39.41
C GLY A 147 38.12 -15.64 -39.00
N LEU A 148 38.36 -15.83 -37.71
CA LEU A 148 39.61 -16.40 -37.20
C LEU A 148 39.75 -17.90 -37.52
N MET A 149 38.64 -18.65 -37.47
CA MET A 149 38.59 -20.08 -37.81
C MET A 149 38.80 -20.29 -39.32
N GLU A 150 38.22 -19.45 -40.18
CA GLU A 150 38.50 -19.45 -41.62
C GLU A 150 39.98 -19.13 -41.92
N GLY A 151 40.53 -18.15 -41.20
CA GLY A 151 41.96 -17.82 -41.29
C GLY A 151 42.88 -18.96 -40.85
N MET A 152 42.46 -19.75 -39.86
CA MET A 152 43.16 -20.96 -39.42
C MET A 152 43.10 -22.08 -40.47
N GLN A 153 41.95 -22.27 -41.13
CA GLN A 153 41.80 -23.26 -42.20
C GLN A 153 42.70 -22.96 -43.42
N LYS A 154 43.01 -21.68 -43.66
CA LYS A 154 43.90 -21.22 -44.74
C LYS A 154 45.41 -21.31 -44.39
N GLY A 155 45.78 -21.95 -43.28
CA GLY A 155 47.17 -22.31 -42.96
C GLY A 155 47.90 -21.39 -41.96
N GLY A 156 47.23 -20.38 -41.39
CA GLY A 156 47.83 -19.49 -40.40
C GLY A 156 47.74 -20.03 -38.96
N CYS A 157 48.80 -20.66 -38.45
CA CYS A 157 48.88 -21.08 -37.03
C CYS A 157 48.85 -19.91 -36.04
N GLY A 158 49.18 -18.68 -36.47
CA GLY A 158 49.17 -17.47 -35.62
C GLY A 158 47.78 -17.04 -35.15
N ASN A 159 46.72 -17.50 -35.81
CA ASN A 159 45.33 -17.14 -35.48
C ASN A 159 44.72 -18.03 -34.38
N MET A 160 45.44 -19.05 -33.91
CA MET A 160 44.94 -20.00 -32.89
C MET A 160 44.78 -19.36 -31.51
N VAL A 161 45.74 -18.56 -31.06
CA VAL A 161 45.68 -17.90 -29.75
C VAL A 161 44.58 -16.83 -29.72
N PRO A 162 44.42 -15.95 -30.73
CA PRO A 162 43.28 -15.04 -30.82
C PRO A 162 41.92 -15.77 -30.85
N ALA A 163 41.80 -16.87 -31.60
CA ALA A 163 40.56 -17.65 -31.68
C ALA A 163 40.19 -18.30 -30.34
N ALA A 164 41.18 -18.85 -29.62
CA ALA A 164 40.97 -19.41 -28.29
C ALA A 164 40.51 -18.34 -27.28
N ASN A 165 41.12 -17.16 -27.30
CA ASN A 165 40.73 -16.04 -26.43
C ASN A 165 39.30 -15.55 -26.74
N ALA A 166 38.91 -15.47 -28.02
CA ALA A 166 37.56 -15.08 -28.42
C ALA A 166 36.50 -16.13 -27.99
N LEU A 167 36.82 -17.43 -28.10
CA LEU A 167 35.96 -18.52 -27.62
C LEU A 167 35.81 -18.52 -26.10
N LEU A 168 36.90 -18.26 -25.36
CA LEU A 168 36.85 -18.12 -23.90
C LEU A 168 36.01 -16.91 -23.49
N GLY A 169 36.13 -15.78 -24.20
CA GLY A 169 35.28 -14.61 -24.01
C GLY A 169 33.79 -14.91 -24.23
N LEU A 170 33.45 -15.65 -25.28
CA LEU A 170 32.07 -16.12 -25.53
C LEU A 170 31.57 -17.04 -24.41
N ARG A 171 32.40 -17.97 -23.93
CA ARG A 171 32.04 -18.85 -22.81
C ARG A 171 31.80 -18.07 -21.53
N GLN A 172 32.62 -17.07 -21.23
CA GLN A 172 32.44 -16.21 -20.06
C GLN A 172 31.10 -15.48 -20.14
N LEU A 173 30.75 -14.93 -21.31
CA LEU A 173 29.47 -14.24 -21.51
C LEU A 173 28.24 -15.15 -21.40
N PHE A 174 28.36 -16.42 -21.76
CA PHE A 174 27.27 -17.38 -21.57
C PHE A 174 27.18 -17.92 -20.14
N ASN A 175 28.29 -17.93 -19.41
CA ASN A 175 28.32 -18.41 -18.03
C ASN A 175 27.92 -17.31 -17.01
N THR A 176 28.06 -16.03 -17.35
CA THR A 176 27.61 -14.90 -16.52
C THR A 176 26.10 -14.66 -16.63
N THR A 177 25.30 -15.64 -16.22
CA THR A 177 23.82 -15.58 -16.24
C THR A 177 23.23 -14.99 -14.94
N GLY A 178 24.03 -14.33 -14.10
CA GLY A 178 23.53 -13.67 -12.88
C GLY A 178 22.51 -12.56 -13.17
N LYS A 179 21.57 -12.31 -12.25
CA LYS A 179 20.61 -11.20 -12.39
C LYS A 179 21.36 -9.87 -12.50
N GLY A 180 21.21 -9.17 -13.63
CA GLY A 180 21.92 -7.92 -13.92
C GLY A 180 23.31 -8.06 -14.52
N GLU A 181 23.79 -9.29 -14.73
CA GLU A 181 25.01 -9.55 -15.50
C GLU A 181 24.72 -9.57 -17.01
N GLU A 182 25.79 -9.54 -17.81
CA GLU A 182 25.67 -9.41 -19.27
C GLU A 182 24.96 -10.60 -19.93
N GLY A 183 24.91 -11.76 -19.26
CA GLY A 183 24.22 -12.96 -19.73
C GLY A 183 22.77 -13.13 -19.25
N ASP A 184 22.23 -12.19 -18.49
CA ASP A 184 20.85 -12.26 -18.00
C ASP A 184 19.85 -12.34 -19.18
N GLY A 185 19.15 -13.47 -19.29
CA GLY A 185 18.15 -13.72 -20.34
C GLY A 185 18.71 -14.14 -21.71
N LEU A 186 20.03 -14.25 -21.91
CA LEU A 186 20.62 -14.67 -23.20
C LEU A 186 20.15 -16.05 -23.64
N GLY A 187 20.01 -17.00 -22.70
CA GLY A 187 19.57 -18.37 -22.99
C GLY A 187 18.12 -18.48 -23.50
N ARG A 188 17.30 -17.43 -23.35
CA ARG A 188 15.92 -17.39 -23.86
C ARG A 188 15.84 -16.97 -25.33
N VAL A 189 16.94 -16.48 -25.92
CA VAL A 189 16.97 -15.95 -27.27
C VAL A 189 17.40 -17.03 -28.26
N GLN A 190 16.55 -17.33 -29.24
CA GLN A 190 16.79 -18.39 -30.22
C GLN A 190 18.07 -18.16 -31.06
N VAL A 191 18.40 -16.91 -31.38
CA VAL A 191 19.62 -16.59 -32.15
C VAL A 191 20.89 -16.94 -31.36
N VAL A 192 20.83 -16.86 -30.03
CA VAL A 192 21.97 -17.19 -29.16
C VAL A 192 22.11 -18.71 -29.05
N SER A 193 20.99 -19.45 -28.98
CA SER A 193 21.01 -20.91 -28.97
C SER A 193 21.51 -21.48 -30.30
N THR A 194 21.13 -20.88 -31.43
CA THR A 194 21.67 -21.27 -32.75
C THR A 194 23.16 -20.97 -32.86
N LEU A 195 23.62 -19.76 -32.48
CA LEU A 195 25.04 -19.40 -32.48
C LEU A 195 25.88 -20.36 -31.61
N ARG A 196 25.35 -20.75 -30.44
CA ARG A 196 26.02 -21.71 -29.55
C ARG A 196 26.19 -23.08 -30.22
N ASN A 197 25.15 -23.58 -30.87
CA ASN A 197 25.13 -24.93 -31.44
C ASN A 197 25.85 -25.01 -32.80
N GLU A 198 25.72 -23.98 -33.63
CA GLU A 198 26.19 -23.99 -35.02
C GLU A 198 27.58 -23.38 -35.21
N ILE A 199 28.02 -22.48 -34.31
CA ILE A 199 29.29 -21.76 -34.47
C ILE A 199 30.24 -22.12 -33.33
N VAL A 200 29.82 -21.95 -32.07
CA VAL A 200 30.70 -22.14 -30.91
C VAL A 200 31.09 -23.61 -30.74
N ALA A 201 30.12 -24.53 -30.71
CA ALA A 201 30.39 -25.96 -30.54
C ALA A 201 31.28 -26.59 -31.63
N PRO A 202 31.14 -26.28 -32.94
CA PRO A 202 32.07 -26.77 -33.95
C PRO A 202 33.41 -26.03 -33.94
N ALA A 203 33.46 -24.73 -33.65
CA ALA A 203 34.71 -23.99 -33.56
C ALA A 203 35.61 -24.52 -32.43
N GLU A 204 35.04 -24.83 -31.26
CA GLU A 204 35.76 -25.44 -30.14
C GLU A 204 36.35 -26.81 -30.52
N ARG A 205 35.55 -27.67 -31.18
CA ARG A 205 36.01 -28.98 -31.65
C ARG A 205 37.12 -28.85 -32.70
N GLY A 206 36.99 -27.90 -33.63
CA GLY A 206 37.99 -27.63 -34.65
C GLY A 206 39.31 -27.14 -34.07
N LEU A 207 39.26 -26.22 -33.11
CA LEU A 207 40.45 -25.69 -32.43
C LEU A 207 41.18 -26.77 -31.63
N LEU A 208 40.45 -27.61 -30.89
CA LEU A 208 41.03 -28.74 -30.14
C LEU A 208 41.70 -29.75 -31.08
N ALA A 209 41.05 -30.12 -32.18
CA ALA A 209 41.63 -31.04 -33.17
C ALA A 209 42.92 -30.47 -33.80
N ARG A 210 42.95 -29.17 -34.12
CA ARG A 210 44.15 -28.51 -34.66
C ARG A 210 45.26 -28.37 -33.63
N ALA A 211 44.94 -28.04 -32.38
CA ALA A 211 45.92 -27.98 -31.30
C ALA A 211 46.58 -29.36 -31.08
N GLN A 212 45.79 -30.44 -31.08
CA GLN A 212 46.30 -31.81 -30.99
C GLN A 212 47.18 -32.19 -32.20
N GLN A 213 46.82 -31.76 -33.41
CA GLN A 213 47.65 -31.98 -34.61
C GLN A 213 48.99 -31.24 -34.55
N VAL A 214 49.02 -30.01 -34.03
CA VAL A 214 50.26 -29.23 -33.87
C VAL A 214 51.13 -29.81 -32.76
N GLU A 215 50.52 -30.31 -31.69
CA GLU A 215 51.24 -31.01 -30.63
C GLU A 215 51.82 -32.34 -31.12
N ALA A 216 51.06 -33.13 -31.87
CA ALA A 216 51.51 -34.37 -32.49
C ALA A 216 52.63 -34.14 -33.51
N SER A 217 52.51 -33.12 -34.38
CA SER A 217 53.56 -32.80 -35.36
C SER A 217 54.83 -32.24 -34.71
N LYS A 218 54.71 -31.51 -33.60
CA LYS A 218 55.87 -31.15 -32.77
C LYS A 218 56.52 -32.36 -32.11
N LEU A 219 55.74 -33.36 -31.69
CA LEU A 219 56.26 -34.62 -31.15
C LEU A 219 56.99 -35.46 -32.22
N GLU A 220 56.52 -35.44 -33.47
CA GLU A 220 57.14 -36.11 -34.62
C GLU A 220 58.40 -35.41 -35.14
N LEU A 221 58.62 -34.13 -34.81
CA LEU A 221 59.84 -33.36 -35.11
C LEU A 221 60.92 -33.45 -34.02
N GLU A 222 60.61 -34.07 -32.88
CA GLU A 222 61.55 -34.35 -31.76
C GLU A 222 62.13 -35.79 -31.66
N PRO A 223 62.12 -36.69 -32.68
CA PRO A 223 62.86 -37.95 -32.58
C PRO A 223 64.35 -37.82 -32.91
N ASP A 224 64.79 -36.76 -33.61
CA ASP A 224 66.16 -36.70 -34.16
C ASP A 224 67.19 -35.97 -33.29
N HIS A 225 66.79 -35.26 -32.23
CA HIS A 225 67.74 -34.60 -31.32
C HIS A 225 68.29 -35.49 -30.19
N LEU A 226 67.83 -36.74 -30.07
CA LEU A 226 68.32 -37.69 -29.06
C LEU A 226 69.35 -38.72 -29.57
N MET A 227 69.66 -38.75 -30.88
CA MET A 227 70.61 -39.71 -31.47
C MET A 227 72.08 -39.22 -31.55
N HIS A 228 72.44 -38.07 -30.95
CA HIS A 228 73.83 -37.59 -30.88
C HIS A 228 74.44 -37.51 -29.47
N ARG A 229 73.81 -38.14 -28.46
CA ARG A 229 74.39 -38.30 -27.11
C ARG A 229 74.51 -39.75 -26.63
N ARG A 230 74.91 -40.68 -27.52
CA ARG A 230 75.49 -41.97 -27.11
C ARG A 230 76.66 -42.36 -28.01
N LYS A 231 77.84 -41.82 -27.70
CA LYS A 231 79.13 -42.48 -27.92
C LYS A 231 79.96 -42.35 -26.65
N THR A 232 79.79 -43.33 -25.78
CA THR A 232 80.86 -44.04 -25.06
C THR A 232 80.35 -45.46 -24.88
#